data_AF-A0A0S8HWV9-F1
#
_entry.id   AF-A0A0S8HWV9-F1
#
_cell.length_a   1.000
_cell.length_b   1.000
_cell.length_c   1.000
_cell.angle_alpha   90.00
_cell.angle_beta   90.00
_cell.angle_gamma   90.00
#
_symmetry.space_group_name_H-M   'P 1'
#
loop_
_entity.id
_entity.type
_entity.pdbx_description
1 polymer ?
#
loop_
_entity_poly.entity_id
_entity_poly.type
_entity_poly.pdbx_seq_one_letter_code
_entity_poly.pdbx_strand_id
1 'polypeptide(L)'
;MDEKKTKSGPSGASGNSRDRAASLGTTVKTKIERGDRYSAPEIYNLEITVLEVVRGKEAWDRIRAEGTFQDDFKAGFEPCLIRIKFGYFKKGRGFGHNKSPYEIPDDAFRALSQDGETEYPIPSSPEQPRPRLSKTPFISGDIKEGWILLQVPEGEERPLLTFKRDYRENAYGFWGPVWFQLWT
;
A
#
# COMPACT_ATOMS: atom_id res chain seq x y z
N MET A 1 43.63 -23.31 15.09
CA MET A 1 43.17 -22.10 14.35
C MET A 1 41.85 -22.48 13.74
N ASP A 2 40.76 -22.22 14.47
CA ASP A 2 39.41 -22.57 14.05
C ASP A 2 38.79 -21.42 13.27
N GLU A 3 38.46 -21.70 12.02
CA GLU A 3 37.83 -20.80 11.07
C GLU A 3 36.36 -20.60 11.47
N LYS A 4 36.04 -19.42 12.00
CA LYS A 4 34.68 -19.03 12.38
C LYS A 4 33.83 -18.86 11.12
N LYS A 5 33.12 -19.92 10.75
CA LYS A 5 32.06 -19.92 9.73
C LYS A 5 30.94 -18.97 10.17
N THR A 6 30.90 -17.76 9.60
CA THR A 6 29.78 -16.82 9.78
C THR A 6 28.54 -17.39 9.10
N LYS A 7 27.60 -17.87 9.90
CA LYS A 7 26.24 -18.21 9.44
C LYS A 7 25.56 -16.90 9.03
N SER A 8 25.41 -16.66 7.73
CA SER A 8 24.42 -15.71 7.22
C SER A 8 23.03 -16.20 7.64
N GLY A 9 22.43 -15.55 8.63
CA GLY A 9 21.02 -15.76 8.96
C GLY A 9 20.12 -15.45 7.76
N PRO A 10 18.89 -15.97 7.72
CA PRO A 10 17.98 -15.68 6.62
C PRO A 10 17.79 -14.16 6.52
N SER A 11 18.06 -13.60 5.34
CA SER A 11 17.65 -12.24 4.98
C SER A 11 16.14 -12.16 5.21
N GLY A 12 15.70 -11.59 6.34
CA GLY A 12 14.27 -11.48 6.60
C GLY A 12 13.62 -10.64 5.50
N ALA A 13 12.39 -10.96 5.11
CA ALA A 13 11.73 -10.26 4.00
C ALA A 13 11.60 -8.75 4.29
N SER A 14 12.08 -7.93 3.36
CA SER A 14 11.91 -6.48 3.39
C SER A 14 10.42 -6.11 3.30
N GLY A 15 10.03 -5.05 4.00
CA GLY A 15 8.67 -4.49 4.03
C GLY A 15 7.73 -5.07 5.08
N ASN A 16 8.16 -6.04 5.90
CA ASN A 16 7.30 -6.62 6.94
C ASN A 16 7.31 -5.87 8.28
N SER A 17 8.15 -4.85 8.42
CA SER A 17 8.16 -3.93 9.57
C SER A 17 8.61 -2.54 9.10
N ARG A 18 8.26 -1.51 9.88
CA ARG A 18 8.68 -0.13 9.62
C ARG A 18 10.20 0.04 9.59
N ASP A 19 10.92 -0.61 10.50
CA ASP A 19 12.40 -0.56 10.58
C ASP A 19 13.08 -1.26 9.40
N ARG A 20 12.31 -2.02 8.62
CA ARG A 20 12.76 -2.76 7.45
C ARG A 20 11.88 -2.48 6.25
N ALA A 21 11.33 -1.27 6.16
CA ALA A 21 10.49 -0.84 5.06
C ALA A 21 11.18 -1.10 3.71
N ALA A 22 10.40 -1.52 2.72
CA ALA A 22 10.89 -1.85 1.40
C ALA A 22 11.20 -0.60 0.59
N SER A 23 12.29 -0.63 -0.18
CA SER A 23 12.60 0.44 -1.14
C SER A 23 11.66 0.42 -2.35
N LEU A 24 11.63 1.52 -3.09
CA LEU A 24 10.97 1.58 -4.40
C LEU A 24 11.42 0.42 -5.31
N GLY A 25 10.47 -0.15 -6.05
CA GLY A 25 10.68 -1.30 -6.93
C GLY A 25 10.70 -2.66 -6.23
N THR A 26 10.77 -2.71 -4.89
CA THR A 26 10.74 -3.97 -4.14
C THR A 26 9.31 -4.47 -3.96
N THR A 27 9.03 -5.69 -4.40
CA THR A 27 7.72 -6.34 -4.17
C THR A 27 7.64 -6.91 -2.77
N VAL A 28 6.67 -6.45 -1.99
CA VAL A 28 6.34 -7.02 -0.68
C VAL A 28 5.10 -7.89 -0.81
N LYS A 29 5.18 -9.10 -0.27
CA LYS A 29 4.09 -10.08 -0.30
C LYS A 29 3.40 -10.14 1.05
N THR A 30 2.08 -10.18 1.03
CA THR A 30 1.29 -10.37 2.25
C THR A 30 -0.02 -11.10 1.93
N LYS A 31 -0.87 -11.43 2.91
CA LYS A 31 -2.14 -12.17 2.65
C LYS A 31 -3.38 -11.59 3.32
N ILE A 32 -4.48 -11.51 2.59
CA ILE A 32 -5.81 -11.25 3.18
C ILE A 32 -6.62 -12.53 3.19
N GLU A 33 -7.50 -12.69 4.15
CA GLU A 33 -8.58 -13.68 4.07
C GLU A 33 -9.83 -12.95 3.57
N ARG A 34 -10.80 -13.64 2.96
CA ARG A 34 -12.09 -13.08 2.53
C ARG A 34 -13.20 -14.10 2.73
N GLY A 35 -14.40 -13.63 3.02
CA GLY A 35 -15.57 -14.50 3.24
C GLY A 35 -15.81 -14.77 4.72
N ASP A 36 -16.70 -15.69 5.04
CA ASP A 36 -17.13 -15.91 6.42
C ASP A 36 -15.96 -16.41 7.30
N ARG A 37 -15.63 -15.61 8.33
CA ARG A 37 -14.59 -15.90 9.32
C ARG A 37 -14.81 -17.23 10.03
N TYR A 38 -16.07 -17.61 10.23
CA TYR A 38 -16.46 -18.76 11.02
C TYR A 38 -16.67 -20.03 10.17
N SER A 39 -16.72 -19.88 8.84
CA SER A 39 -17.02 -20.97 7.89
C SER A 39 -15.87 -21.25 6.90
N ALA A 40 -14.63 -21.06 7.36
CA ALA A 40 -13.38 -21.21 6.60
C ALA A 40 -13.20 -20.14 5.50
N PRO A 41 -12.58 -18.98 5.83
CA PRO A 41 -12.39 -17.90 4.87
C PRO A 41 -11.36 -18.26 3.80
N GLU A 42 -11.52 -17.63 2.64
CA GLU A 42 -10.62 -17.77 1.51
C GLU A 42 -9.33 -16.98 1.68
N ILE A 43 -8.17 -17.61 1.54
CA ILE A 43 -6.88 -16.91 1.62
C ILE A 43 -6.43 -16.43 0.24
N TYR A 44 -6.06 -15.15 0.16
CA TYR A 44 -5.48 -14.50 -1.01
C TYR A 44 -4.09 -13.94 -0.69
N ASN A 45 -3.14 -14.15 -1.59
CA ASN A 45 -1.86 -13.47 -1.57
C ASN A 45 -2.00 -12.12 -2.28
N LEU A 46 -1.40 -11.09 -1.67
CA LEU A 46 -1.21 -9.79 -2.27
C LEU A 46 0.28 -9.62 -2.59
N GLU A 47 0.57 -9.04 -3.74
CA GLU A 47 1.90 -8.59 -4.12
C GLU A 47 1.85 -7.09 -4.38
N ILE A 48 2.59 -6.31 -3.59
CA ILE A 48 2.52 -4.84 -3.63
C ILE A 48 3.90 -4.31 -3.94
N THR A 49 4.02 -3.45 -4.94
CA THR A 49 5.28 -2.78 -5.31
C THR A 49 5.01 -1.29 -5.50
N VAL A 50 5.73 -0.45 -4.77
CA VAL A 50 5.75 1.00 -5.06
C VAL A 50 6.72 1.23 -6.20
N LEU A 51 6.22 1.75 -7.32
CA LEU A 51 7.00 1.91 -8.55
C LEU A 51 7.58 3.32 -8.69
N GLU A 52 6.82 4.33 -8.28
CA GLU A 52 7.17 5.73 -8.49
C GLU A 52 6.52 6.58 -7.40
N VAL A 53 7.22 7.63 -6.99
CA VAL A 53 6.71 8.65 -6.07
C VAL A 53 7.03 10.02 -6.66
N VAL A 54 6.02 10.87 -6.75
CA VAL A 54 6.13 12.27 -7.22
C VAL A 54 5.56 13.15 -6.12
N ARG A 55 6.26 14.22 -5.75
CA ARG A 55 5.89 15.08 -4.60
C ARG A 55 5.79 16.55 -4.97
N GLY A 56 5.17 17.32 -4.09
CA GLY A 56 5.18 18.78 -4.16
C GLY A 56 4.59 19.33 -5.45
N LYS A 57 5.18 20.41 -5.96
CA LYS A 57 4.69 21.12 -7.14
C LYS A 57 4.54 20.22 -8.36
N GLU A 58 5.46 19.27 -8.57
CA GLU A 58 5.37 18.35 -9.71
C GLU A 58 4.14 17.44 -9.60
N ALA A 59 3.89 16.88 -8.41
CA ALA A 59 2.70 16.06 -8.17
C ALA A 59 1.42 16.88 -8.41
N TRP A 60 1.40 18.11 -7.91
CA TRP A 60 0.27 19.01 -8.09
C TRP A 60 -0.01 19.34 -9.55
N ASP A 61 1.04 19.64 -10.31
CA ASP A 61 0.91 19.96 -11.73
C ASP A 61 0.42 18.74 -12.54
N ARG A 62 0.89 17.53 -12.22
CA ARG A 62 0.40 16.29 -12.86
C ARG A 62 -1.09 16.07 -12.59
N ILE A 63 -1.52 16.21 -11.34
CA ILE A 63 -2.92 16.01 -10.94
C ILE A 63 -3.84 17.01 -11.64
N ARG A 64 -3.49 18.29 -11.66
CA ARG A 64 -4.28 19.34 -12.33
C ARG A 64 -4.33 19.18 -13.85
N ALA A 65 -3.36 18.51 -14.46
CA ALA A 65 -3.39 18.22 -15.90
C ALA A 65 -4.45 17.16 -16.27
N GLU A 66 -4.89 16.34 -15.32
CA GLU A 66 -5.88 15.27 -15.55
C GLU A 66 -7.34 15.73 -15.37
N GLY A 67 -7.56 16.90 -14.76
CA GLY A 67 -8.90 17.44 -14.51
C GLY A 67 -8.94 18.48 -13.40
N THR A 68 -10.14 18.73 -12.90
CA THR A 68 -10.40 19.78 -11.91
C THR A 68 -10.22 19.25 -10.48
N PHE A 69 -8.97 19.12 -10.04
CA PHE A 69 -8.69 18.85 -8.64
C PHE A 69 -8.77 20.13 -7.80
N GLN A 70 -9.45 20.05 -6.66
CA GLN A 70 -9.48 21.12 -5.68
C GLN A 70 -8.21 21.07 -4.81
N ASP A 71 -7.74 22.26 -4.40
CA ASP A 71 -6.60 22.39 -3.48
C ASP A 71 -7.05 22.08 -2.06
N ASP A 72 -7.16 20.78 -1.79
CA ASP A 72 -7.72 20.20 -0.58
C ASP A 72 -6.63 19.69 0.39
N PHE A 73 -5.39 20.14 0.20
CA PHE A 73 -4.28 19.76 1.07
C PHE A 73 -4.31 20.55 2.37
N LYS A 74 -3.90 19.88 3.46
CA LYS A 74 -3.77 20.53 4.75
C LYS A 74 -2.63 21.56 4.68
N ALA A 75 -2.80 22.72 5.31
CA ALA A 75 -1.73 23.71 5.42
C ALA A 75 -0.44 23.09 5.99
N GLY A 76 0.70 23.35 5.33
CA GLY A 76 2.00 22.76 5.67
C GLY A 76 2.20 21.33 5.18
N PHE A 77 1.32 20.84 4.29
CA PHE A 77 1.46 19.55 3.60
C PHE A 77 1.54 19.77 2.10
N GLU A 78 2.22 18.86 1.44
CA GLU A 78 2.34 18.82 -0.01
C GLU A 78 1.75 17.53 -0.60
N PRO A 79 1.25 17.56 -1.85
CA PRO A 79 0.76 16.38 -2.53
C PRO A 79 1.87 15.36 -2.77
N CYS A 80 1.48 14.09 -2.67
CA CYS A 80 2.32 12.95 -2.95
C CYS A 80 1.55 11.94 -3.81
N LEU A 81 1.91 11.86 -5.08
CA LEU A 81 1.43 10.85 -6.01
C LEU A 81 2.29 9.60 -5.89
N ILE A 82 1.65 8.45 -5.75
CA ILE A 82 2.35 7.17 -5.60
C ILE A 82 1.79 6.17 -6.60
N ARG A 83 2.65 5.67 -7.50
CA ARG A 83 2.31 4.63 -8.47
C ARG A 83 2.60 3.28 -7.86
N ILE A 84 1.61 2.40 -7.86
CA ILE A 84 1.69 1.10 -7.22
C ILE A 84 1.28 0.02 -8.22
N LYS A 85 2.05 -1.07 -8.24
CA LYS A 85 1.67 -2.34 -8.84
C LYS A 85 1.08 -3.24 -7.76
N PHE A 86 -0.13 -3.73 -8.00
CA PHE A 86 -0.86 -4.58 -7.08
C PHE A 86 -1.28 -5.88 -7.77
N GLY A 87 -0.85 -7.01 -7.21
CA GLY A 87 -1.23 -8.36 -7.61
C GLY A 87 -2.14 -9.01 -6.59
N TYR A 88 -3.18 -9.70 -7.05
CA TYR A 88 -4.20 -10.34 -6.20
C TYR A 88 -4.40 -11.81 -6.61
N PHE A 89 -4.00 -12.76 -5.76
CA PHE A 89 -3.93 -14.19 -6.13
C PHE A 89 -4.58 -15.10 -5.10
N LYS A 90 -5.54 -15.94 -5.51
CA LYS A 90 -6.14 -16.97 -4.65
C LYS A 90 -5.10 -18.02 -4.26
N LYS A 91 -5.04 -18.36 -2.97
CA LYS A 91 -4.17 -19.43 -2.43
C LYS A 91 -4.92 -20.75 -2.18
N GLY A 92 -6.25 -20.73 -2.09
CA GLY A 92 -7.09 -21.94 -2.24
C GLY A 92 -7.46 -22.70 -0.96
N ARG A 93 -7.42 -22.08 0.22
CA ARG A 93 -8.08 -22.65 1.43
C ARG A 93 -9.38 -21.89 1.68
N GLY A 94 -10.45 -22.59 2.08
CA GLY A 94 -11.76 -22.03 2.40
C GLY A 94 -12.87 -22.48 1.46
N PHE A 95 -14.11 -22.52 1.92
CA PHE A 95 -15.31 -22.79 1.11
C PHE A 95 -16.04 -21.51 0.71
N GLY A 96 -15.39 -20.35 0.92
CA GLY A 96 -16.01 -19.05 0.80
C GLY A 96 -16.80 -18.87 -0.48
N HIS A 97 -18.05 -18.44 -0.32
CA HIS A 97 -19.00 -18.23 -1.41
C HIS A 97 -18.86 -16.85 -2.07
N ASN A 98 -17.85 -16.06 -1.72
CA ASN A 98 -17.75 -14.69 -2.18
C ASN A 98 -17.10 -14.62 -3.57
N LYS A 99 -17.93 -14.47 -4.60
CA LYS A 99 -17.52 -14.27 -5.98
C LYS A 99 -17.27 -12.79 -6.33
N SER A 100 -17.47 -11.87 -5.38
CA SER A 100 -17.32 -10.45 -5.64
C SER A 100 -15.83 -10.10 -5.86
N PRO A 101 -15.53 -9.20 -6.81
CA PRO A 101 -14.19 -8.64 -6.94
C PRO A 101 -13.67 -8.08 -5.61
N TYR A 102 -12.36 -8.08 -5.44
CA TYR A 102 -11.71 -7.36 -4.35
C TYR A 102 -11.51 -5.92 -4.78
N GLU A 103 -11.88 -4.96 -3.94
CA GLU A 103 -11.57 -3.55 -4.15
C GLU A 103 -10.64 -3.06 -3.05
N ILE A 104 -9.68 -2.21 -3.41
CA ILE A 104 -8.81 -1.56 -2.43
C ILE A 104 -9.55 -0.33 -1.91
N PRO A 105 -9.87 -0.23 -0.60
CA PRO A 105 -10.45 0.98 -0.04
C PRO A 105 -9.57 2.20 -0.29
N ASP A 106 -10.19 3.40 -0.39
CA ASP A 106 -9.45 4.66 -0.59
C ASP A 106 -8.42 4.94 0.50
N ASP A 107 -8.61 4.33 1.67
CA ASP A 107 -7.84 4.61 2.86
C ASP A 107 -6.96 3.42 3.31
N ALA A 108 -6.83 2.41 2.44
CA ALA A 108 -5.99 1.25 2.65
C ALA A 108 -4.49 1.59 2.65
N PHE A 109 -4.10 2.66 1.94
CA PHE A 109 -2.73 3.16 1.93
C PHE A 109 -2.62 4.42 2.77
N ARG A 110 -1.62 4.49 3.65
CA ARG A 110 -1.39 5.63 4.54
C ARG A 110 0.07 6.06 4.50
N ALA A 111 0.32 7.36 4.47
CA ALA A 111 1.64 7.94 4.66
C ALA A 111 1.87 8.21 6.15
N LEU A 112 3.09 7.96 6.63
CA LEU A 112 3.48 8.10 8.03
C LEU A 112 4.84 8.75 8.16
N SER A 113 5.12 9.27 9.36
CA SER A 113 6.45 9.69 9.78
C SER A 113 7.48 8.58 9.66
N GLN A 114 8.75 8.98 9.65
CA GLN A 114 9.88 8.06 9.54
C GLN A 114 9.87 6.94 10.59
N ASP A 115 9.43 7.23 11.82
CA ASP A 115 9.28 6.25 12.90
C ASP A 115 7.99 5.43 12.80
N GLY A 116 7.11 5.72 11.83
CA GLY A 116 5.83 5.05 11.62
C GLY A 116 4.80 5.28 12.73
N GLU A 117 5.02 6.22 13.66
CA GLU A 117 4.12 6.50 14.78
C GLU A 117 3.01 7.49 14.42
N THR A 118 3.31 8.45 13.54
CA THR A 118 2.36 9.50 13.14
C THR A 118 1.81 9.20 11.76
N GLU A 119 0.52 8.91 11.67
CA GLU A 119 -0.19 8.84 10.39
C GLU A 119 -0.59 10.23 9.90
N TYR A 120 -0.29 10.53 8.65
CA TYR A 120 -0.67 11.79 8.02
C TYR A 120 -2.11 11.75 7.51
N PRO A 121 -2.82 12.90 7.51
CA PRO A 121 -4.18 12.98 7.01
C PRO A 121 -4.24 12.63 5.53
N ILE A 122 -5.28 11.92 5.08
CA ILE A 122 -5.57 11.77 3.65
C ILE A 122 -6.16 13.09 3.13
N PRO A 123 -5.85 13.51 1.89
CA PRO A 123 -6.52 14.65 1.25
C PRO A 123 -8.05 14.49 1.28
N SER A 124 -8.80 15.57 1.51
CA SER A 124 -10.27 15.47 1.57
C SER A 124 -10.92 15.26 0.20
N SER A 125 -10.19 15.49 -0.88
CA SER A 125 -10.68 15.27 -2.23
C SER A 125 -11.00 13.80 -2.48
N PRO A 126 -12.22 13.47 -2.97
CA PRO A 126 -12.58 12.10 -3.34
C PRO A 126 -11.94 11.68 -4.68
N GLU A 127 -11.38 12.62 -5.43
CA GLU A 127 -10.79 12.37 -6.73
C GLU A 127 -9.41 11.73 -6.57
N GLN A 128 -9.16 10.71 -7.40
CA GLN A 128 -7.89 10.00 -7.42
C GLN A 128 -7.31 10.08 -8.84
N PRO A 129 -5.98 10.22 -8.96
CA PRO A 129 -5.28 10.24 -10.25
C PRO A 129 -5.55 8.98 -11.08
N ARG A 130 -5.52 9.11 -12.40
CA ARG A 130 -5.75 8.00 -13.35
C ARG A 130 -4.41 7.38 -13.78
N PRO A 131 -4.35 6.06 -14.04
CA PRO A 131 -5.36 5.06 -13.69
C PRO A 131 -5.48 4.92 -12.17
N ARG A 132 -6.72 4.92 -11.66
CA ARG A 132 -6.99 4.81 -10.22
C ARG A 132 -6.71 3.40 -9.72
N LEU A 133 -6.02 3.29 -8.59
CA LEU A 133 -5.83 1.99 -7.93
C LEU A 133 -6.98 1.62 -6.98
N SER A 134 -7.39 2.57 -6.12
CA SER A 134 -8.47 2.33 -5.16
C SER A 134 -9.83 2.18 -5.84
N LYS A 135 -10.74 1.41 -5.25
CA LYS A 135 -12.08 1.10 -5.81
C LYS A 135 -12.07 0.51 -7.23
N THR A 136 -10.90 0.09 -7.72
CA THR A 136 -10.79 -0.69 -8.96
C THR A 136 -11.01 -2.16 -8.62
N PRO A 137 -11.93 -2.88 -9.30
CA PRO A 137 -12.21 -4.28 -9.00
C PRO A 137 -11.04 -5.18 -9.41
N PHE A 138 -10.64 -6.11 -8.55
CA PHE A 138 -9.65 -7.16 -8.82
C PHE A 138 -10.30 -8.53 -8.77
N ILE A 139 -10.11 -9.33 -9.83
CA ILE A 139 -10.37 -10.76 -9.80
C ILE A 139 -9.09 -11.53 -9.51
N SER A 140 -9.20 -12.75 -8.97
CA SER A 140 -8.01 -13.56 -8.68
C SER A 140 -7.18 -13.80 -9.94
N GLY A 141 -5.89 -13.51 -9.85
CA GLY A 141 -4.94 -13.54 -10.97
C GLY A 141 -4.61 -12.15 -11.51
N ASP A 142 -5.40 -11.13 -11.17
CA ASP A 142 -5.17 -9.77 -11.63
C ASP A 142 -3.86 -9.19 -11.10
N ILE A 143 -3.18 -8.46 -11.99
CA ILE A 143 -2.08 -7.57 -11.69
C ILE A 143 -2.40 -6.24 -12.36
N LYS A 144 -2.51 -5.16 -11.57
CA LYS A 144 -2.82 -3.82 -12.08
C LYS A 144 -1.85 -2.80 -11.54
N GLU A 145 -1.64 -1.75 -12.31
CA GLU A 145 -0.91 -0.57 -11.88
C GLU A 145 -1.89 0.59 -11.77
N GLY A 146 -1.71 1.40 -10.74
CA GLY A 146 -2.53 2.58 -10.53
C GLY A 146 -1.87 3.57 -9.60
N TRP A 147 -2.37 4.78 -9.63
CA TRP A 147 -1.96 5.87 -8.77
C TRP A 147 -2.88 5.98 -7.56
N ILE A 148 -2.29 6.45 -6.47
CA ILE A 148 -3.00 6.98 -5.30
C ILE A 148 -2.48 8.39 -5.00
N LEU A 149 -3.33 9.21 -4.39
CA LEU A 149 -2.99 10.55 -3.91
C LEU A 149 -2.98 10.58 -2.38
N LEU A 150 -1.82 10.90 -1.80
CA LEU A 150 -1.63 11.17 -0.39
C LEU A 150 -1.05 12.59 -0.20
N GLN A 151 -0.82 12.97 1.05
CA GLN A 151 -0.10 14.19 1.39
C GLN A 151 0.89 13.91 2.52
N VAL A 152 2.01 14.63 2.52
CA VAL A 152 3.06 14.56 3.53
C VAL A 152 3.39 15.96 4.02
N PRO A 153 3.92 16.14 5.24
CA PRO A 153 4.41 17.45 5.67
C PRO A 153 5.45 18.00 4.70
N GLU A 154 5.41 19.30 4.45
CA GLU A 154 6.47 19.99 3.72
C GLU A 154 7.82 19.78 4.45
N GLY A 155 8.87 19.47 3.69
CA GLY A 155 10.18 19.19 4.26
C GLY A 155 10.35 17.82 4.91
N GLU A 156 9.34 16.94 4.88
CA GLU A 156 9.49 15.56 5.34
C GLU A 156 10.55 14.82 4.49
N GLU A 157 11.53 14.23 5.16
CA GLU A 157 12.73 13.67 4.55
C GLU A 157 12.60 12.17 4.30
N ARG A 158 11.93 11.42 5.18
CA ARG A 158 11.92 9.94 5.10
C ARG A 158 10.58 9.35 5.51
N PRO A 159 9.46 9.74 4.86
CA PRO A 159 8.18 9.18 5.22
C PRO A 159 8.06 7.74 4.75
N LEU A 160 7.19 7.01 5.46
CA LEU A 160 6.83 5.66 5.16
C LEU A 160 5.45 5.61 4.50
N LEU A 161 5.26 4.64 3.62
CA LEU A 161 3.95 4.21 3.17
C LEU A 161 3.64 2.88 3.83
N THR A 162 2.41 2.74 4.32
CA THR A 162 1.89 1.44 4.74
C THR A 162 0.63 1.07 3.99
N PHE A 163 0.44 -0.22 3.77
CA PHE A 163 -0.84 -0.79 3.37
C PHE A 163 -1.51 -1.44 4.59
N LYS A 164 -2.56 -0.79 5.10
CA LYS A 164 -3.46 -1.30 6.13
C LYS A 164 -4.60 -2.05 5.48
N ARG A 165 -4.99 -3.17 6.11
CA ARG A 165 -6.13 -3.95 5.65
C ARG A 165 -7.35 -3.52 6.40
N ASP A 166 -8.42 -3.28 5.65
CA ASP A 166 -9.71 -2.99 6.26
C ASP A 166 -10.40 -4.30 6.68
N TYR A 167 -11.06 -4.24 7.83
CA TYR A 167 -11.91 -5.28 8.39
C TYR A 167 -13.33 -5.27 7.78
N ARG A 168 -13.67 -4.28 6.93
CA ARG A 168 -15.03 -4.04 6.42
C ARG A 168 -15.52 -4.99 5.31
N GLU A 169 -14.68 -5.86 4.74
CA GLU A 169 -15.08 -6.81 3.67
C GLU A 169 -15.10 -8.29 4.09
N ASN A 170 -15.32 -8.59 5.37
CA ASN A 170 -15.06 -9.94 5.91
C ASN A 170 -13.63 -10.39 5.60
N ALA A 171 -12.70 -9.44 5.57
CA ALA A 171 -11.29 -9.70 5.43
C ALA A 171 -10.65 -9.80 6.81
N TYR A 172 -10.31 -11.02 7.20
CA TYR A 172 -9.70 -11.34 8.48
C TYR A 172 -8.26 -11.80 8.21
N GLY A 173 -7.32 -11.62 9.14
CA GLY A 173 -5.97 -12.17 8.94
C GLY A 173 -4.83 -11.38 9.58
N PHE A 174 -4.11 -12.06 10.46
CA PHE A 174 -3.05 -11.58 11.38
C PHE A 174 -1.71 -11.20 10.73
N TRP A 175 -1.59 -11.10 9.40
CA TRP A 175 -0.28 -11.06 8.72
C TRP A 175 0.39 -9.68 8.60
N GLY A 176 0.05 -8.75 9.50
CA GLY A 176 0.70 -7.44 9.69
C GLY A 176 0.55 -6.43 8.54
N PRO A 177 0.74 -5.13 8.80
CA PRO A 177 0.90 -4.13 7.75
C PRO A 177 2.20 -4.38 6.97
N VAL A 178 2.21 -3.98 5.70
CA VAL A 178 3.45 -3.89 4.91
C VAL A 178 3.90 -2.44 4.79
N TRP A 179 5.20 -2.24 4.64
CA TRP A 179 5.86 -0.94 4.77
C TRP A 179 6.80 -0.68 3.60
N PHE A 180 6.80 0.55 3.10
CA PHE A 180 7.68 1.02 2.04
C PHE A 180 8.28 2.36 2.42
N GLN A 181 9.53 2.59 2.04
CA GLN A 181 10.14 3.92 2.03
C GLN A 181 9.62 4.66 0.80
N LEU A 182 9.12 5.88 0.99
CA LEU A 182 8.69 6.69 -0.15
C LEU A 182 9.87 7.38 -0.84
N TRP A 183 10.86 7.82 -0.07
CA TRP A 183 12.17 8.30 -0.55
C TRP A 183 13.19 8.22 0.59
N THR A 184 14.45 8.53 0.26
CA THR A 184 15.61 8.47 1.15
C THR A 184 16.33 9.80 1.21
#